data_AF-A0A536HB52-F1
#
_entry.id   AF-A0A536HB52-F1
#
_cell.length_a   1.000
_cell.length_b   1.000
_cell.length_c   1.000
_cell.angle_alpha   90.00
_cell.angle_beta   90.00
_cell.angle_gamma   90.00
#
_symmetry.space_group_name_H-M   'P 1'
#
loop_
_entity.id
_entity.type
_entity.pdbx_description
1 polymer ?
#
loop_
_entity_poly.entity_id
_entity_poly.type
_entity_poly.pdbx_seq_one_letter_code
_entity_poly.pdbx_strand_id
1 'polypeptide(L)' 'MRFPFTFMGVMALAIGVWVVVYLAAHRSLDPVSQELAGGTALVCFGFAGYVLIRRVMRGPQH' A
#
# COMPACT_ATOMS: atom_id res chain seq x y z
N MET A 1 -21.25 1.85 -8.91
CA MET A 1 -20.23 1.85 -7.82
C MET A 1 -19.42 0.55 -7.88
N ARG A 2 -18.16 0.57 -8.36
CA ARG A 2 -17.22 -0.58 -8.23
C ARG A 2 -16.56 -0.53 -6.84
N PHE A 3 -17.40 -0.54 -5.81
CA PHE A 3 -17.10 -0.16 -4.43
C PHE A 3 -15.99 -0.98 -3.72
N PRO A 4 -15.71 -2.27 -4.02
CA PRO A 4 -14.66 -3.00 -3.29
C PRO A 4 -13.25 -2.67 -3.78
N PHE A 5 -13.04 -2.49 -5.08
CA PHE A 5 -11.69 -2.48 -5.65
C PHE A 5 -10.94 -1.15 -5.43
N THR A 6 -11.66 -0.03 -5.51
CA THR A 6 -11.08 1.30 -5.20
C THR A 6 -10.86 1.46 -3.70
N PHE A 7 -11.78 0.96 -2.87
CA PHE A 7 -11.63 0.94 -1.42
C PHE A 7 -10.41 0.11 -0.99
N MET A 8 -10.21 -1.09 -1.54
CA MET A 8 -9.02 -1.90 -1.28
C MET A 8 -7.72 -1.18 -1.64
N GLY A 9 -7.67 -0.45 -2.76
CA GLY A 9 -6.49 0.32 -3.14
C GLY A 9 -6.18 1.46 -2.16
N VAL A 10 -7.20 2.17 -1.68
CA VAL A 10 -7.05 3.24 -0.68
C VAL A 10 -6.64 2.67 0.68
N MET A 11 -7.22 1.55 1.10
CA MET A 11 -6.84 0.88 2.35
C MET A 11 -5.41 0.35 2.29
N ALA A 12 -4.98 -0.23 1.17
CA ALA A 12 -3.59 -0.65 0.99
C ALA A 12 -2.61 0.54 1.07
N LEU A 13 -2.96 1.69 0.49
CA LEU A 13 -2.19 2.93 0.64
C LEU A 13 -2.11 3.40 2.09
N ALA A 14 -3.24 3.45 2.79
CA ALA A 14 -3.29 3.87 4.19
C ALA A 14 -2.43 2.97 5.09
N ILE A 15 -2.49 1.65 4.88
CA ILE A 15 -1.66 0.68 5.60
C ILE A 15 -0.18 0.87 5.26
N GLY A 16 0.17 1.04 3.98
CA GLY A 16 1.56 1.30 3.58
C GLY A 16 2.14 2.55 4.23
N VAL A 17 1.39 3.66 4.22
CA VAL A 17 1.79 4.91 4.88
C VAL A 17 1.96 4.72 6.38
N TRP A 18 1.00 4.04 7.03
CA TRP A 18 1.06 3.76 8.46
C TRP A 18 2.32 2.97 8.84
N VAL A 19 2.66 1.93 8.08
CA VAL A 19 3.85 1.11 8.33
C VAL A 19 5.14 1.93 8.20
N VAL A 20 5.23 2.81 7.19
CA VAL A 20 6.39 3.70 7.02
C VAL A 20 6.52 4.66 8.20
N VAL A 21 5.41 5.27 8.65
CA VAL A 21 5.40 6.15 9.83
C VAL A 21 5.81 5.38 11.09
N TYR A 22 5.31 4.15 11.27
CA TYR A 22 5.64 3.31 12.43
C TYR A 22 7.13 2.99 12.49
N LEU A 23 7.74 2.59 11.37
CA LEU A 23 9.17 2.31 11.28
C LEU A 23 10.03 3.57 11.48
N ALA A 24 9.59 4.71 10.93
CA ALA A 24 10.28 5.98 11.11
C ALA A 24 10.28 6.44 12.57
N ALA A 25 9.20 6.16 13.30
CA ALA A 25 9.06 6.45 14.72
C ALA A 25 9.78 5.43 15.63
N HIS A 26 9.94 4.18 15.19
CA HIS A 26 10.52 3.08 15.97
C HIS A 26 11.80 2.51 15.32
N ARG A 27 12.81 3.35 15.08
CA ARG A 27 14.09 2.90 14.49
C ARG A 27 14.94 2.00 15.38
N SER A 28 14.53 1.77 16.64
CA SER A 28 15.18 0.83 17.57
C SER A 28 14.59 -0.57 17.53
N LEU A 29 13.70 -0.86 16.57
CA LEU A 29 13.16 -2.20 16.34
C LEU A 29 14.24 -3.17 15.90
N ASP A 30 14.06 -4.44 16.27
CA ASP A 30 14.95 -5.52 15.84
C ASP A 30 15.05 -5.58 14.30
N PRO A 31 16.26 -5.79 13.73
CA PRO A 31 16.49 -5.67 12.29
C PRO A 31 15.55 -6.53 11.44
N VAL A 32 15.22 -7.74 11.90
CA VAL A 32 14.33 -8.66 11.18
C VAL A 32 12.91 -8.09 11.09
N SER A 33 12.44 -7.47 12.18
CA SER A 33 11.13 -6.83 12.22
C SER A 33 11.07 -5.60 11.30
N GLN A 34 12.17 -4.86 11.22
CA GLN A 34 12.28 -3.69 10.35
C GLN A 34 12.25 -4.09 8.86
N GLU A 35 12.94 -5.17 8.48
CA GLU A 35 12.92 -5.71 7.12
C GLU A 35 11.53 -6.23 6.72
N LEU A 36 10.88 -6.99 7.61
CA LEU A 36 9.53 -7.53 7.38
C LEU A 36 8.50 -6.42 7.17
N ALA A 37 8.55 -5.40 8.03
CA ALA A 37 7.66 -4.24 7.93
C ALA A 37 7.97 -3.42 6.65
N GLY A 38 9.23 -3.22 6.31
CA GLY A 38 9.64 -2.56 5.06
C GLY A 38 9.14 -3.30 3.82
N GLY A 39 9.30 -4.63 3.77
CA GLY A 39 8.80 -5.47 2.69
C GLY A 39 7.27 -5.42 2.58
N THR A 40 6.56 -5.44 3.71
CA THR A 40 5.10 -5.32 3.75
C THR A 40 4.63 -3.98 3.20
N ALA A 41 5.27 -2.88 3.60
CA ALA A 41 4.98 -1.55 3.06
C ALA A 41 5.16 -1.52 1.54
N LEU A 42 6.26 -2.09 1.04
CA LEU A 42 6.56 -2.11 -0.39
C LEU A 42 5.52 -2.90 -1.20
N VAL A 43 5.04 -4.02 -0.67
CA VAL A 43 3.93 -4.79 -1.27
C VAL A 43 2.63 -4.00 -1.26
N CYS A 44 2.29 -3.33 -0.14
CA CYS A 44 1.09 -2.50 -0.04
C CYS A 44 1.10 -1.32 -1.03
N PHE A 45 2.23 -0.60 -1.13
CA PHE A 45 2.40 0.49 -2.08
C PHE A 45 2.39 -0.01 -3.53
N GLY A 46 3.07 -1.12 -3.82
CA GLY A 46 3.08 -1.75 -5.14
C GLY A 46 1.68 -2.20 -5.57
N PHE A 47 0.92 -2.82 -4.67
CA PHE A 47 -0.46 -3.24 -4.92
C PHE A 47 -1.39 -2.04 -5.15
N ALA A 48 -1.31 -1.02 -4.30
CA ALA A 48 -2.16 0.16 -4.46
C ALA A 48 -1.83 0.93 -5.76
N GLY A 49 -0.54 1.11 -6.06
CA GLY A 49 -0.07 1.68 -7.31
C GLY A 49 -0.58 0.87 -8.51
N TYR A 50 -0.41 -0.45 -8.49
CA TYR A 50 -0.93 -1.35 -9.52
C TYR A 50 -2.43 -1.19 -9.75
N VAL A 51 -3.24 -1.16 -8.69
CA VAL A 51 -4.69 -1.02 -8.78
C VAL A 51 -5.09 0.34 -9.36
N LEU A 52 -4.44 1.42 -8.93
CA LEU A 52 -4.70 2.76 -9.43
C LEU A 52 -4.31 2.89 -10.90
N ILE A 53 -3.12 2.42 -11.30
CA ILE A 53 -2.66 2.43 -12.68
C ILE A 53 -3.58 1.58 -13.56
N ARG A 54 -3.95 0.36 -13.14
CA ARG A 54 -4.92 -0.48 -13.87
C ARG A 54 -6.26 0.22 -14.05
N ARG A 55 -6.71 1.00 -13.06
CA ARG A 55 -7.99 1.72 -13.12
C ARG A 55 -7.92 2.87 -14.11
N VAL A 56 -6.83 3.63 -14.13
CA VAL A 56 -6.61 4.73 -15.08
C VAL A 56 -6.46 4.19 -16.50
N MET A 57 -5.67 3.13 -16.68
CA MET A 57 -5.40 2.55 -18.01
C MET A 57 -6.60 1.83 -18.63
N ARG A 58 -7.57 1.34 -17.83
CA ARG A 58 -8.73 0.62 -18.37
C ARG A 58 -9.84 1.51 -18.93
N GLY A 59 -9.71 2.84 -18.84
CA GLY A 59 -10.63 3.81 -19.44
C GLY A 59 -12.11 3.66 -19.04
N PRO A 60 -13.00 4.60 -19.40
CA PRO A 60 -14.43 4.35 -19.39
C PRO A 60 -14.69 3.26 -20.44
N GLN A 61 -15.10 2.06 -20.01
CA GLN A 61 -15.70 1.10 -20.93
C GLN A 61 -17.04 1.71 -21.37
N HIS A 62 -17.02 2.38 -22.53
CA HIS A 62 -18.21 2.77 -23.28
C HIS A 62 -18.79 1.55 -23.99
#